data_AF-A0A964TBH5-F1
#
_entry.id   AF-A0A964TBH5-F1
#
_cell.length_a   1.000
_cell.length_b   1.000
_cell.length_c   1.000
_cell.angle_alpha   90.00
_cell.angle_beta   90.00
_cell.angle_gamma   90.00
#
_symmetry.space_group_name_H-M   'P 1'
#
loop_
_entity.id
_entity.type
_entity.pdbx_description
1 polymer ?
#
loop_
_entity_poly.entity_id
_entity_poly.type
_entity_poly.pdbx_seq_one_letter_code
_entity_poly.pdbx_strand_id
1 'polypeptide(L)'
;MNKTIANKIESMSDNLKIFRDEYLNANSWGQRKNGVPLDLLDNLSNEELEVAEKELIEKLSLKDDWPIHGLGHIKSQKALPKLYNLLQKSKKGMKVSIAHSIFQISKDEEMINVILTEMPKLKHWSEIIHKLYLLPTFKDEKIDALLNSYREHKDYLVAYNATQAMGQSKIIFEIKK
;
A
#
# COMPACT_ATOMS: atom_id res chain seq x y z
N MET A 1 10.53 -42.15 -6.79
CA MET A 1 10.37 -40.67 -6.72
C MET A 1 11.77 -40.08 -6.50
N ASN A 2 12.26 -39.23 -7.40
CA ASN A 2 13.65 -38.74 -7.35
C ASN A 2 13.88 -37.88 -6.10
N LYS A 3 14.92 -38.20 -5.33
CA LYS A 3 15.31 -37.49 -4.09
C LYS A 3 15.53 -35.98 -4.32
N THR A 4 15.93 -35.62 -5.52
CA THR A 4 16.06 -34.22 -6.01
C THR A 4 14.73 -33.49 -6.14
N ILE A 5 13.64 -34.19 -6.48
CA ILE A 5 12.30 -33.60 -6.58
C ILE A 5 11.66 -33.53 -5.17
N ALA A 6 11.93 -34.51 -4.30
CA ALA A 6 11.50 -34.47 -2.90
C ALA A 6 12.13 -33.29 -2.13
N ASN A 7 13.44 -33.06 -2.29
CA ASN A 7 14.13 -31.91 -1.69
C ASN A 7 13.66 -30.56 -2.28
N LYS A 8 13.15 -30.52 -3.51
CA LYS A 8 12.60 -29.31 -4.15
C LYS A 8 11.16 -29.01 -3.71
N ILE A 9 10.44 -30.01 -3.19
CA ILE A 9 9.07 -29.89 -2.68
C ILE A 9 9.05 -29.64 -1.16
N GLU A 10 10.03 -30.16 -0.40
CA GLU A 10 10.24 -29.82 1.01
C GLU A 10 10.77 -28.38 1.23
N SER A 11 11.22 -27.70 0.16
CA SER A 11 11.72 -26.32 0.18
C SER A 11 10.78 -25.30 -0.50
N MET A 12 9.46 -25.42 -0.34
CA MET A 12 8.68 -24.16 -0.31
C MET A 12 9.22 -23.38 0.89
N SER A 13 10.07 -22.39 0.62
CA SER A 13 11.04 -21.94 1.62
C SER A 13 10.34 -21.31 2.82
N ASP A 14 11.07 -21.24 3.93
CA ASP A 14 10.63 -20.54 5.14
C ASP A 14 10.06 -19.15 4.81
N ASN A 15 10.57 -18.46 3.77
CA ASN A 15 10.10 -17.14 3.37
C ASN A 15 8.68 -17.15 2.80
N LEU A 16 8.32 -18.09 1.93
CA LEU A 16 6.96 -18.19 1.39
C LEU A 16 5.95 -18.57 2.49
N LYS A 17 6.37 -19.40 3.45
CA LYS A 17 5.57 -19.69 4.64
C LYS A 17 5.38 -18.44 5.51
N ILE A 18 6.45 -17.71 5.82
CA ILE A 18 6.40 -16.46 6.58
C ILE A 18 5.51 -15.44 5.89
N PHE A 19 5.63 -15.26 4.57
CA PHE A 19 4.74 -14.40 3.78
C PHE A 19 3.26 -14.80 3.98
N ARG A 20 2.93 -16.09 3.89
CA ARG A 20 1.54 -16.51 4.06
C ARG A 20 1.02 -16.27 5.48
N ASP A 21 1.84 -16.51 6.48
CA ASP A 21 1.44 -16.41 7.89
C ASP A 21 1.36 -14.94 8.35
N GLU A 22 2.36 -14.13 8.01
CA GLU A 22 2.54 -12.76 8.52
C GLU A 22 2.05 -11.66 7.56
N TYR A 23 1.82 -11.99 6.29
CA TYR A 23 1.26 -11.06 5.29
C TYR A 23 -0.14 -11.49 4.86
N LEU A 24 -0.26 -12.63 4.18
CA LEU A 24 -1.47 -12.98 3.43
C LEU A 24 -2.64 -13.33 4.35
N ASN A 25 -2.38 -14.06 5.43
CA ASN A 25 -3.39 -14.52 6.39
C ASN A 25 -3.40 -13.74 7.70
N ALA A 26 -2.49 -12.75 7.85
CA ALA A 26 -2.50 -11.86 9.01
C ALA A 26 -3.85 -11.16 9.11
N ASN A 27 -4.59 -11.36 10.20
CA ASN A 27 -5.94 -10.82 10.37
C ASN A 27 -6.21 -10.28 11.79
N SER A 28 -5.20 -10.31 12.66
CA SER A 28 -5.27 -9.75 14.01
C SER A 28 -4.66 -8.35 14.06
N TRP A 29 -5.10 -7.54 15.03
CA TRP A 29 -4.49 -6.24 15.29
C TRP A 29 -2.99 -6.37 15.59
N GLY A 30 -2.58 -7.39 16.35
CA GLY A 30 -1.19 -7.60 16.74
C GLY A 30 -0.24 -7.78 15.55
N GLN A 31 -0.68 -8.51 14.52
CA GLN A 31 0.06 -8.71 13.28
C GLN A 31 0.07 -7.45 12.39
N ARG A 32 -1.05 -6.69 12.39
CA ARG A 32 -1.23 -5.59 11.44
C ARG A 32 -0.83 -4.20 11.95
N LYS A 33 -0.55 -4.04 13.25
CA LYS A 33 -0.29 -2.74 13.88
C LYS A 33 0.89 -1.96 13.31
N ASN A 34 1.86 -2.65 12.69
CA ASN A 34 3.08 -2.03 12.16
C ASN A 34 2.96 -1.63 10.68
N GLY A 35 1.79 -1.80 10.06
CA GLY A 35 1.59 -1.57 8.63
C GLY A 35 1.88 -2.80 7.79
N VAL A 36 1.87 -2.62 6.46
CA VAL A 36 2.03 -3.70 5.48
C VAL A 36 3.51 -4.10 5.42
N PRO A 37 3.89 -5.36 5.72
CA PRO A 37 5.29 -5.80 5.75
C PRO A 37 5.77 -6.15 4.33
N LEU A 38 5.95 -5.12 3.50
CA LEU A 38 6.34 -5.27 2.09
C LEU A 38 7.70 -5.94 1.88
N ASP A 39 8.58 -5.85 2.87
CA ASP A 39 9.89 -6.51 2.90
C ASP A 39 9.79 -8.04 2.84
N LEU A 40 8.67 -8.63 3.30
CA LEU A 40 8.44 -10.06 3.14
C LEU A 40 8.32 -10.48 1.67
N LEU A 41 7.88 -9.59 0.78
CA LEU A 41 7.85 -9.83 -0.66
C LEU A 41 9.24 -9.70 -1.29
N ASP A 42 10.05 -8.76 -0.79
CA ASP A 42 11.43 -8.54 -1.25
C ASP A 42 12.37 -9.71 -0.92
N ASN A 43 12.02 -10.49 0.12
CA ASN A 43 12.77 -11.67 0.55
C ASN A 43 12.42 -12.96 -0.20
N LEU A 44 11.43 -12.94 -1.10
CA LEU A 44 11.02 -14.11 -1.88
C LEU A 44 11.99 -14.34 -3.05
N SER A 45 12.27 -15.61 -3.35
CA SER A 45 12.85 -15.96 -4.65
C SER A 45 11.87 -15.66 -5.79
N ASN A 46 12.33 -15.64 -7.05
CA ASN A 46 11.47 -15.37 -8.20
C ASN A 46 10.30 -16.37 -8.30
N GLU A 47 10.58 -17.66 -8.08
CA GLU A 47 9.56 -18.71 -8.11
C GLU A 47 8.52 -18.54 -6.98
N GLU A 48 8.95 -18.12 -5.79
CA GLU A 48 8.04 -17.85 -4.69
C GLU A 48 7.24 -16.57 -4.89
N LEU A 49 7.87 -15.55 -5.49
CA LEU A 49 7.21 -14.29 -5.82
C LEU A 49 6.11 -14.53 -6.86
N GLU A 50 6.30 -15.43 -7.83
CA GLU A 50 5.24 -15.84 -8.76
C GLU A 50 4.05 -16.49 -8.05
N VAL A 51 4.32 -17.34 -7.04
CA VAL A 51 3.26 -17.95 -6.21
C VAL A 51 2.56 -16.89 -5.37
N ALA A 52 3.30 -16.03 -4.69
CA ALA A 52 2.77 -14.94 -3.87
C ALA A 52 1.94 -13.96 -4.70
N GLU A 53 2.39 -13.57 -5.89
CA GLU A 53 1.65 -12.71 -6.82
C GLU A 53 0.28 -13.31 -7.13
N LYS A 54 0.23 -14.61 -7.48
CA LYS A 54 -1.04 -15.30 -7.76
C LYS A 54 -1.97 -15.30 -6.55
N GLU A 55 -1.45 -15.61 -5.36
CA GLU A 55 -2.23 -15.63 -4.12
C GLU A 55 -2.75 -14.23 -3.73
N LEU A 56 -1.95 -13.18 -3.92
CA LEU A 56 -2.37 -11.79 -3.71
C LEU A 56 -3.49 -11.40 -4.68
N ILE A 57 -3.37 -11.74 -5.97
CA ILE A 57 -4.40 -11.49 -6.98
C ILE A 57 -5.71 -12.21 -6.60
N GLU A 58 -5.63 -13.45 -6.12
CA GLU A 58 -6.81 -14.21 -5.65
C GLU A 58 -7.48 -13.52 -4.46
N LYS A 59 -6.70 -13.00 -3.51
CA LYS A 59 -7.18 -12.31 -2.29
C LYS A 59 -7.65 -10.86 -2.50
N LEU A 60 -7.41 -10.24 -3.66
CA LEU A 60 -7.86 -8.88 -3.95
C LEU A 60 -9.35 -8.68 -3.64
N SER A 61 -9.65 -7.73 -2.76
CA SER A 61 -11.01 -7.38 -2.32
C SER A 61 -11.09 -5.92 -1.87
N LEU A 62 -12.31 -5.43 -1.60
CA LEU A 62 -12.52 -4.09 -1.00
C LEU A 62 -12.51 -4.09 0.54
N LYS A 63 -12.24 -5.24 1.18
CA LYS A 63 -12.23 -5.38 2.64
C LYS A 63 -10.82 -5.34 3.25
N ASP A 64 -9.80 -5.53 2.42
CA ASP A 64 -8.40 -5.61 2.83
C ASP A 64 -7.52 -4.95 1.76
N ASP A 65 -6.76 -3.93 2.15
CA ASP A 65 -5.84 -3.21 1.26
C ASP A 65 -4.43 -3.81 1.22
N TRP A 66 -4.09 -4.79 2.08
CA TRP A 66 -2.76 -5.40 2.08
C TRP A 66 -2.42 -6.09 0.75
N PRO A 67 -3.31 -6.91 0.14
CA PRO A 67 -3.03 -7.47 -1.18
C PRO A 67 -2.83 -6.41 -2.26
N ILE A 68 -3.54 -5.28 -2.17
CA ILE A 68 -3.44 -4.16 -3.11
C ILE A 68 -2.05 -3.50 -3.00
N HIS A 69 -1.59 -3.23 -1.77
CA HIS A 69 -0.26 -2.67 -1.52
C HIS A 69 0.85 -3.58 -2.04
N GLY A 70 0.77 -4.88 -1.78
CA GLY A 70 1.77 -5.86 -2.22
C GLY A 70 1.89 -5.94 -3.73
N LEU A 71 0.76 -5.98 -4.45
CA LEU A 71 0.75 -6.02 -5.91
C LEU A 71 1.33 -4.74 -6.54
N GLY A 72 1.10 -3.60 -5.90
CA GLY A 72 1.69 -2.31 -6.29
C GLY A 72 3.20 -2.28 -6.10
N HIS A 73 3.66 -2.81 -4.97
CA HIS A 73 5.08 -2.95 -4.62
C HIS A 73 5.84 -3.79 -5.64
N ILE A 74 5.34 -5.00 -5.92
CA ILE A 74 5.98 -5.96 -6.84
C ILE A 74 5.72 -5.67 -8.33
N LYS A 75 5.04 -4.57 -8.65
CA LYS A 75 4.75 -4.14 -10.03
C LYS A 75 3.97 -5.17 -10.85
N SER A 76 3.00 -5.86 -10.23
CA SER A 76 2.22 -6.92 -10.87
C SER A 76 1.35 -6.40 -12.02
N GLN A 77 1.84 -6.56 -13.26
CA GLN A 77 1.05 -6.24 -14.46
C GLN A 77 -0.21 -7.12 -14.56
N LYS A 78 -0.13 -8.37 -14.09
CA LYS A 78 -1.25 -9.33 -14.08
C LYS A 78 -2.42 -8.86 -13.23
N ALA A 79 -2.17 -8.03 -12.20
CA ALA A 79 -3.21 -7.53 -11.31
C ALA A 79 -4.04 -6.38 -11.90
N LEU A 80 -3.51 -5.64 -12.89
CA LEU A 80 -4.13 -4.40 -13.39
C LEU A 80 -5.61 -4.54 -13.75
N PRO A 81 -6.07 -5.55 -14.51
CA PRO A 81 -7.49 -5.66 -14.87
C PRO A 81 -8.41 -5.76 -13.64
N LYS A 82 -8.00 -6.51 -12.61
CA LYS A 82 -8.77 -6.67 -11.37
C LYS A 82 -8.69 -5.40 -10.51
N LEU A 83 -7.53 -4.73 -10.45
CA LEU A 83 -7.36 -3.47 -9.74
C LEU A 83 -8.23 -2.36 -10.33
N TYR A 84 -8.25 -2.17 -11.65
CA TYR A 84 -9.16 -1.20 -12.29
C TYR A 84 -10.64 -1.52 -12.04
N ASN A 85 -11.01 -2.81 -12.05
CA ASN A 85 -12.39 -3.20 -11.71
C ASN A 85 -12.75 -2.85 -10.26
N LEU A 86 -11.83 -3.07 -9.31
CA LEU A 86 -12.01 -2.68 -7.91
C LEU A 86 -12.04 -1.16 -7.75
N LEU A 87 -11.20 -0.42 -8.48
CA LEU A 87 -11.14 1.04 -8.45
C LEU A 87 -12.51 1.66 -8.72
N GLN A 88 -13.22 1.17 -9.75
CA GLN A 88 -14.56 1.64 -10.12
C GLN A 88 -15.61 1.45 -9.00
N LYS A 89 -15.46 0.39 -8.21
CA LYS A 89 -16.40 0.01 -7.13
C LYS A 89 -16.02 0.59 -5.76
N SER A 90 -14.76 0.96 -5.60
CA SER A 90 -14.19 1.45 -4.34
C SER A 90 -14.55 2.91 -4.04
N LYS A 91 -14.38 3.31 -2.77
CA LYS A 91 -14.62 4.68 -2.28
C LYS A 91 -13.55 5.03 -1.22
N LYS A 92 -13.30 6.32 -1.01
CA LYS A 92 -12.47 6.84 0.12
C LYS A 92 -11.08 6.19 0.16
N GLY A 93 -10.57 5.83 1.34
CA GLY A 93 -9.21 5.34 1.52
C GLY A 93 -8.88 4.06 0.75
N MET A 94 -9.88 3.20 0.50
CA MET A 94 -9.69 2.02 -0.35
C MET A 94 -9.39 2.43 -1.80
N LYS A 95 -10.10 3.43 -2.32
CA LYS A 95 -9.89 3.95 -3.68
C LYS A 95 -8.50 4.58 -3.83
N VAL A 96 -8.03 5.29 -2.80
CA VAL A 96 -6.66 5.82 -2.70
C VAL A 96 -5.62 4.71 -2.78
N SER A 97 -5.82 3.61 -2.05
CA SER A 97 -4.87 2.49 -2.02
C SER A 97 -4.76 1.79 -3.38
N ILE A 98 -5.90 1.59 -4.04
CA ILE A 98 -5.97 0.99 -5.37
C ILE A 98 -5.31 1.91 -6.40
N ALA A 99 -5.62 3.21 -6.38
CA ALA A 99 -5.01 4.17 -7.29
C ALA A 99 -3.48 4.25 -7.13
N HIS A 100 -2.99 4.26 -5.89
CA HIS A 100 -1.57 4.19 -5.59
C HIS A 100 -0.93 2.90 -6.15
N SER A 101 -1.55 1.74 -5.94
CA SER A 101 -1.05 0.47 -6.46
C SER A 101 -0.99 0.46 -8.01
N ILE A 102 -2.05 0.93 -8.68
CA ILE A 102 -2.08 1.06 -10.14
C ILE A 102 -0.96 1.99 -10.63
N PHE A 103 -0.83 3.18 -10.05
CA PHE A 103 0.23 4.12 -10.40
C PHE A 103 1.62 3.51 -10.21
N GLN A 104 1.80 2.77 -9.12
CA GLN A 104 3.05 2.07 -8.85
C GLN A 104 3.38 1.04 -9.94
N ILE A 105 2.39 0.34 -10.50
CA ILE A 105 2.55 -0.72 -11.52
C ILE A 105 2.78 -0.14 -12.93
N SER A 106 1.96 0.83 -13.35
CA SER A 106 1.88 1.26 -14.75
C SER A 106 2.19 2.73 -14.99
N LYS A 107 2.35 3.53 -13.94
CA LYS A 107 2.48 5.00 -14.03
C LYS A 107 1.28 5.68 -14.71
N ASP A 108 0.10 5.09 -14.58
CA ASP A 108 -1.15 5.71 -15.04
C ASP A 108 -1.41 7.03 -14.29
N GLU A 109 -1.15 8.15 -14.97
CA GLU A 109 -1.27 9.50 -14.42
C GLU A 109 -2.72 9.85 -14.02
N GLU A 110 -3.74 9.17 -14.56
CA GLU A 110 -5.12 9.38 -14.10
C GLU A 110 -5.28 9.03 -12.61
N MET A 111 -4.41 8.17 -12.07
CA MET A 111 -4.43 7.86 -10.64
C MET A 111 -4.07 9.08 -9.79
N ILE A 112 -3.28 10.04 -10.29
CA ILE A 112 -3.01 11.31 -9.61
C ILE A 112 -4.33 12.07 -9.41
N ASN A 113 -5.16 12.17 -10.45
CA ASN A 113 -6.48 12.80 -10.37
C ASN A 113 -7.39 12.10 -9.35
N VAL A 114 -7.34 10.77 -9.29
CA VAL A 114 -8.08 10.00 -8.28
C VAL A 114 -7.59 10.34 -6.86
N ILE A 115 -6.28 10.41 -6.62
CA ILE A 115 -5.72 10.77 -5.31
C ILE A 115 -6.16 12.17 -4.89
N LEU A 116 -5.98 13.16 -5.77
CA LEU A 116 -6.36 14.56 -5.54
C LEU A 116 -7.85 14.70 -5.20
N THR A 117 -8.69 13.85 -5.79
CA THR A 117 -10.14 13.83 -5.56
C THR A 117 -10.53 13.13 -4.26
N GLU A 118 -9.91 11.99 -3.93
CA GLU A 118 -10.38 11.13 -2.84
C GLU A 118 -9.72 11.45 -1.48
N MET A 119 -8.46 11.89 -1.45
CA MET A 119 -7.77 12.21 -0.20
C MET A 119 -8.49 13.28 0.65
N PRO A 120 -8.96 14.41 0.08
CA PRO A 120 -9.69 15.43 0.86
C PRO A 120 -11.02 14.95 1.46
N LYS A 121 -11.56 13.83 0.96
CA LYS A 121 -12.81 13.23 1.45
C LYS A 121 -12.62 12.41 2.72
N LEU A 122 -11.38 12.03 3.06
CA LEU A 122 -11.07 11.30 4.28
C LEU A 122 -11.30 12.20 5.50
N LYS A 123 -11.89 11.64 6.57
CA LYS A 123 -12.29 12.41 7.76
C LYS A 123 -11.67 11.91 9.05
N HIS A 124 -11.39 10.61 9.14
CA HIS A 124 -10.78 10.02 10.33
C HIS A 124 -9.27 10.17 10.27
N TRP A 125 -8.68 10.72 11.34
CA TRP A 125 -7.25 11.03 11.42
C TRP A 125 -6.37 9.81 11.11
N SER A 126 -6.74 8.62 11.60
CA SER A 126 -5.97 7.40 11.41
C SER A 126 -5.95 6.94 9.96
N GLU A 127 -7.09 7.02 9.27
CA GLU A 127 -7.20 6.71 7.84
C GLU A 127 -6.35 7.69 7.02
N ILE A 128 -6.40 8.99 7.35
CA ILE A 128 -5.59 10.02 6.70
C ILE A 128 -4.10 9.69 6.86
N ILE A 129 -3.63 9.47 8.10
CA ILE A 129 -2.22 9.19 8.39
C ILE A 129 -1.68 8.03 7.57
N HIS A 130 -2.42 6.91 7.52
CA HIS A 130 -1.98 5.75 6.75
C HIS A 130 -1.80 6.06 5.26
N LYS A 131 -2.58 6.99 4.69
CA LYS A 131 -2.49 7.33 3.26
C LYS A 131 -1.47 8.44 2.96
N LEU A 132 -1.10 9.27 3.94
CA LEU A 132 -0.07 10.30 3.75
C LEU A 132 1.27 9.71 3.30
N TYR A 133 1.67 8.56 3.85
CA TYR A 133 2.93 7.89 3.49
C TYR A 133 2.94 7.29 2.08
N LEU A 134 1.80 7.24 1.39
CA LEU A 134 1.73 6.80 -0.02
C LEU A 134 2.05 7.94 -0.98
N LEU A 135 1.76 9.19 -0.59
CA LEU A 135 1.81 10.36 -1.47
C LEU A 135 3.21 10.64 -2.05
N PRO A 136 4.33 10.54 -1.31
CA PRO A 136 5.65 10.83 -1.85
C PRO A 136 6.08 9.91 -3.01
N THR A 137 5.46 8.74 -3.15
CA THR A 137 5.80 7.77 -4.21
C THR A 137 5.40 8.25 -5.61
N PHE A 138 4.47 9.22 -5.69
CA PHE A 138 3.99 9.76 -6.96
C PHE A 138 5.02 10.65 -7.65
N LYS A 139 5.87 11.35 -6.88
CA LYS A 139 6.83 12.35 -7.38
C LYS A 139 6.16 13.36 -8.32
N ASP A 140 5.01 13.88 -7.90
CA ASP A 140 4.17 14.80 -8.64
C ASP A 140 3.92 16.07 -7.80
N GLU A 141 4.08 17.23 -8.41
CA GLU A 141 4.00 18.52 -7.71
C GLU A 141 2.61 18.79 -7.10
N LYS A 142 1.53 18.31 -7.72
CA LYS A 142 0.18 18.49 -7.18
C LYS A 142 -0.04 17.60 -5.97
N ILE A 143 0.49 16.38 -6.01
CA ILE A 143 0.49 15.47 -4.85
C ILE A 143 1.34 16.01 -3.72
N ASP A 144 2.50 16.60 -4.02
CA ASP A 144 3.36 17.24 -3.03
C ASP A 144 2.68 18.46 -2.39
N ALA A 145 1.98 19.28 -3.19
CA ALA A 145 1.18 20.40 -2.68
C ALA A 145 0.03 19.93 -1.78
N LEU A 146 -0.66 18.84 -2.18
CA LEU A 146 -1.69 18.21 -1.35
C LEU A 146 -1.10 17.73 -0.02
N LEU A 147 0.01 16.98 -0.04
CA LEU A 147 0.69 16.50 1.16
C LEU A 147 1.11 17.67 2.07
N ASN A 148 1.65 18.74 1.49
CA ASN A 148 2.04 19.93 2.22
C ASN A 148 0.84 20.60 2.93
N SER A 149 -0.34 20.64 2.31
CA SER A 149 -1.56 21.19 2.94
C SER A 149 -1.97 20.45 4.22
N TYR A 150 -1.67 19.15 4.34
CA TYR A 150 -1.95 18.39 5.56
C TYR A 150 -1.07 18.76 6.74
N ARG A 151 0.05 19.50 6.53
CA ARG A 151 0.90 20.00 7.62
C ARG A 151 0.24 21.09 8.46
N GLU A 152 -0.81 21.71 7.93
CA GLU A 152 -1.64 22.70 8.62
C GLU A 152 -2.95 22.09 9.16
N HIS A 153 -3.08 20.76 9.11
CA HIS A 153 -4.30 20.10 9.57
C HIS A 153 -4.52 20.31 11.07
N LYS A 154 -5.76 20.61 11.46
CA LYS A 154 -6.15 20.88 12.87
C LYS A 154 -5.83 19.75 13.85
N ASP A 155 -5.76 18.52 13.34
CA ASP A 155 -5.35 17.36 14.12
C ASP A 155 -3.82 17.26 14.09
N TYR A 156 -3.21 17.40 15.27
CA TYR A 156 -1.76 17.37 15.44
C TYR A 156 -1.12 16.10 14.87
N LEU A 157 -1.74 14.92 15.02
CA LEU A 157 -1.15 13.67 14.53
C LEU A 157 -1.14 13.64 13.01
N VAL A 158 -2.16 14.20 12.36
CA VAL A 158 -2.19 14.34 10.90
C VAL A 158 -1.08 15.29 10.42
N ALA A 159 -0.98 16.48 11.03
CA ALA A 159 0.04 17.47 10.68
C ALA A 159 1.48 16.96 10.89
N TYR A 160 1.72 16.28 12.00
CA TYR A 160 2.98 15.62 12.31
C TYR A 160 3.33 14.58 11.24
N ASN A 161 2.42 13.65 10.93
CA ASN A 161 2.70 12.59 9.96
C ASN A 161 2.83 13.11 8.53
N ALA A 162 2.14 14.19 8.16
CA ALA A 162 2.35 14.84 6.86
C ALA A 162 3.79 15.38 6.75
N THR A 163 4.29 16.00 7.82
CA THR A 163 5.67 16.49 7.89
C THR A 163 6.67 15.33 7.80
N GLN A 164 6.43 14.22 8.51
CA GLN A 164 7.28 13.03 8.45
C GLN A 164 7.28 12.39 7.07
N ALA A 165 6.11 12.26 6.42
CA ALA A 165 5.99 11.71 5.08
C ALA A 165 6.75 12.54 4.03
N MET A 166 6.89 13.85 4.23
CA MET A 166 7.76 14.71 3.40
C MET A 166 9.26 14.55 3.67
N GLY A 167 9.66 13.70 4.63
CA GLY A 167 11.05 13.60 5.08
C GLY A 167 11.54 14.83 5.83
N GLN A 168 10.62 15.62 6.40
CA GLN A 168 10.93 16.86 7.11
C GLN A 168 10.80 16.70 8.63
N SER A 169 11.44 17.59 9.40
CA SER A 169 11.46 17.55 10.86
C SER A 169 10.65 18.67 11.55
N LYS A 170 10.13 19.66 10.80
CA LYS A 170 9.41 20.82 11.37
C LYS A 170 7.97 20.90 10.89
N ILE A 171 7.02 20.92 11.84
CA ILE A 171 5.60 21.17 11.58
C ILE A 171 5.37 22.68 11.44
N ILE A 172 4.46 23.07 10.55
CA ILE A 172 3.95 24.44 10.44
C ILE A 172 2.70 24.54 11.31
N PHE A 173 2.88 24.83 12.61
CA PHE A 173 1.76 25.22 13.47
C PHE A 173 1.75 26.74 13.57
N GLU A 174 0.82 27.38 12.85
CA GLU A 174 0.45 28.76 13.17
C GLU A 174 -0.52 28.72 14.35
N ILE A 175 -0.06 29.20 15.52
CA ILE A 175 -0.97 29.57 16.60
C ILE A 175 -1.71 30.82 16.11
N LYS A 176 -2.88 30.64 15.50
CA LYS A 176 -3.81 31.76 15.28
C LYS A 176 -4.27 32.24 16.66
N LYS A 177 -3.70 33.37 17.11
CA LYS A 177 -4.20 34.14 18.26
C LYS A 177 -5.53 34.80 17.91
#